data_AF-A0A6L6WK08-F1
#
_entry.id   AF-A0A6L6WK08-F1
#
_cell.length_a   1.000
_cell.length_b   1.000
_cell.length_c   1.000
_cell.angle_alpha   90.00
_cell.angle_beta   90.00
_cell.angle_gamma   90.00
#
_symmetry.space_group_name_H-M   'P 1'
#
loop_
_entity.id
_entity.type
_entity.pdbx_description
1 polymer ?
#
loop_
_entity_poly.entity_id
_entity_poly.type
_entity_poly.pdbx_seq_one_letter_code
_entity_poly.pdbx_strand_id
1 'polypeptide(L)'
;MADETKKPYSSLDAKPNADSLIKPGELVDLVEVTPLTLNDRRIYNMMLEHAWEEIDKPVVHHVSKATLRGSHNSNDRIGDSVERLMRAIVKVSVLVDGEPAIERVQLLGGNIELEQPDGMLYYEIPRALRKIIKNSTVFARLQKEVMFALSSKYALTLYEMVQKRGNLRFKSSEKFKLEELRGILGVPKGKLTTWSNLQLRALAPAVEEVNALSDYNVSMTPYKEGRRVAGVVMEWTRKDAAGQSAVDREIEFSKVGRKARMEGRVEAVVEQAQIKPRPAWLERAGESLRTETYETAKLRFPGYDIYHAESEWRAWSKDKEAPRDPDKAYLAFFRNFAKSNPL
;
A
#
# COMPACT_ATOMS: atom_id res chain seq x y z
N MET A 1 -23.20 -39.39 -1.12
CA MET A 1 -23.29 -37.92 -1.10
C MET A 1 -21.95 -37.43 -1.60
N ALA A 2 -21.92 -36.83 -2.80
CA ALA A 2 -20.69 -36.32 -3.38
C ALA A 2 -20.26 -35.09 -2.58
N ASP A 3 -19.01 -35.10 -2.12
CA ASP A 3 -18.35 -33.99 -1.46
C ASP A 3 -18.29 -32.82 -2.46
N GLU A 4 -19.13 -31.80 -2.26
CA GLU A 4 -19.06 -30.54 -3.01
C GLU A 4 -17.72 -29.89 -2.69
N THR A 5 -16.72 -30.20 -3.52
CA THR A 5 -15.42 -29.54 -3.48
C THR A 5 -15.65 -28.06 -3.72
N LYS A 6 -15.65 -27.29 -2.62
CA LYS A 6 -15.83 -25.84 -2.60
C LYS A 6 -14.86 -25.23 -3.61
N LYS A 7 -15.40 -24.62 -4.67
CA LYS A 7 -14.59 -24.06 -5.76
C LYS A 7 -13.49 -23.15 -5.18
N PRO A 8 -12.21 -23.35 -5.54
CA PRO A 8 -11.13 -22.52 -5.01
C PRO A 8 -11.38 -21.05 -5.36
N TYR A 9 -11.12 -20.15 -4.42
CA TYR A 9 -11.32 -18.71 -4.57
C TYR A 9 -10.48 -18.19 -5.75
N SER A 10 -11.12 -17.53 -6.72
CA SER A 10 -10.43 -16.91 -7.84
C SER A 10 -10.02 -15.49 -7.50
N SER A 11 -8.86 -15.04 -7.97
CA SER A 11 -8.45 -13.65 -7.87
C SER A 11 -9.49 -12.70 -8.49
N LEU A 12 -10.23 -13.14 -9.52
CA LEU A 12 -11.30 -12.38 -10.17
C LEU A 12 -12.52 -12.13 -9.27
N ASP A 13 -12.71 -12.94 -8.22
CA ASP A 13 -13.78 -12.73 -7.23
C ASP A 13 -13.46 -11.56 -6.28
N ALA A 14 -12.22 -11.08 -6.27
CA ALA A 14 -11.81 -9.92 -5.47
C ALA A 14 -12.26 -8.64 -6.17
N LYS A 15 -13.10 -7.86 -5.48
CA LYS A 15 -13.53 -6.54 -5.97
C LYS A 15 -12.50 -5.47 -5.59
N PRO A 16 -11.96 -4.71 -6.55
CA PRO A 16 -11.28 -3.45 -6.25
C PRO A 16 -12.28 -2.49 -5.60
N ASN A 17 -11.75 -1.51 -4.87
CA ASN A 17 -12.55 -0.39 -4.37
C ASN A 17 -11.93 0.91 -4.92
N ALA A 18 -12.54 2.07 -4.63
CA ALA A 18 -12.06 3.35 -5.16
C ALA A 18 -10.55 3.58 -4.89
N ASP A 19 -10.05 3.06 -3.78
CA ASP A 19 -8.71 3.36 -3.26
C ASP A 19 -7.70 2.21 -3.46
N SER A 20 -8.14 1.05 -3.97
CA SER A 20 -7.27 -0.12 -4.13
C SER A 20 -7.54 -0.91 -5.40
N LEU A 21 -6.46 -1.42 -5.98
CA LEU A 21 -6.48 -2.31 -7.14
C LEU A 21 -6.08 -3.73 -6.75
N ILE A 22 -6.54 -4.70 -7.54
CA ILE A 22 -6.19 -6.11 -7.38
C ILE A 22 -5.14 -6.49 -8.41
N LYS A 23 -4.07 -7.15 -7.95
CA LYS A 23 -3.02 -7.70 -8.82
C LYS A 23 -2.89 -9.20 -8.58
N PRO A 24 -3.18 -10.05 -9.59
CA PRO A 24 -2.99 -11.50 -9.50
C PRO A 24 -1.57 -11.87 -9.10
N GLY A 25 -1.43 -12.90 -8.27
CA GLY A 25 -0.19 -13.24 -7.60
C GLY A 25 0.94 -13.65 -8.54
N GLU A 26 0.60 -14.19 -9.71
CA GLU A 26 1.51 -14.54 -10.79
C GLU A 26 2.06 -13.28 -11.47
N LEU A 27 1.31 -12.17 -11.46
CA LEU A 27 1.80 -10.87 -11.95
C LEU A 27 2.65 -10.13 -10.92
N VAL A 28 2.54 -10.49 -9.64
CA VAL A 28 3.42 -9.96 -8.58
C VAL A 28 4.78 -10.65 -8.63
N ASP A 29 4.79 -11.98 -8.80
CA ASP A 29 6.01 -12.78 -8.76
C ASP A 29 6.64 -13.02 -10.16
N LEU A 30 6.18 -12.30 -11.19
CA LEU A 30 6.74 -12.43 -12.54
C LEU A 30 8.21 -12.00 -12.56
N VAL A 31 8.98 -12.62 -13.47
CA VAL A 31 10.38 -12.24 -13.69
C VAL A 31 10.47 -11.37 -14.93
N GLU A 32 10.88 -10.12 -14.75
CA GLU A 32 11.07 -9.16 -15.84
C GLU A 32 12.33 -9.49 -16.63
N VAL A 33 12.19 -9.69 -17.95
CA VAL A 33 13.34 -9.77 -18.87
C VAL A 33 13.71 -8.36 -19.35
N THR A 34 12.69 -7.58 -19.71
CA THR A 34 12.85 -6.17 -20.06
C THR A 34 12.66 -5.32 -18.81
N PRO A 35 13.65 -4.53 -18.38
CA PRO A 35 13.54 -3.77 -17.14
C PRO A 35 12.53 -2.63 -17.30
N LEU A 36 11.51 -2.62 -16.44
CA LEU A 36 10.55 -1.53 -16.38
C LEU A 36 10.99 -0.43 -15.40
N THR A 37 10.55 0.79 -15.66
CA THR A 37 10.66 1.91 -14.73
C THR A 37 9.51 1.88 -13.70
N LEU A 38 9.61 2.71 -12.66
CA LEU A 38 8.50 2.89 -11.71
C LEU A 38 7.23 3.42 -12.40
N ASN A 39 7.40 4.31 -13.39
CA ASN A 39 6.28 4.87 -14.13
C ASN A 39 5.57 3.81 -14.97
N ASP A 40 6.33 2.99 -15.70
CA ASP A 40 5.77 1.92 -16.52
C ASP A 40 4.92 0.95 -15.69
N ARG A 41 5.40 0.58 -14.49
CA ARG A 41 4.67 -0.32 -13.58
C ARG A 41 3.40 0.30 -13.00
N ARG A 42 3.42 1.60 -12.70
CA ARG A 42 2.22 2.32 -12.25
C ARG A 42 1.18 2.39 -13.35
N ILE A 43 1.58 2.82 -14.55
CA ILE A 43 0.70 2.85 -15.72
C ILE A 43 0.12 1.46 -15.96
N TYR A 44 0.95 0.42 -15.93
CA TYR A 44 0.48 -0.96 -16.10
C TYR A 44 -0.53 -1.37 -15.03
N ASN A 45 -0.25 -1.10 -13.75
CA ASN A 45 -1.19 -1.41 -12.66
C ASN A 45 -2.53 -0.66 -12.82
N MET A 46 -2.51 0.59 -13.28
CA MET A 46 -3.74 1.35 -13.57
C MET A 46 -4.50 0.79 -14.78
N MET A 47 -3.79 0.34 -15.82
CA MET A 47 -4.41 -0.36 -16.95
C MET A 47 -5.07 -1.67 -16.49
N LEU A 48 -4.40 -2.46 -15.65
CA LEU A 48 -5.00 -3.68 -15.09
C LEU A 48 -6.25 -3.38 -14.27
N GLU A 49 -6.24 -2.30 -13.49
CA GLU A 49 -7.40 -1.85 -12.73
C GLU A 49 -8.58 -1.49 -13.65
N HIS A 50 -8.34 -0.68 -14.68
CA HIS A 50 -9.39 -0.27 -15.63
C HIS A 50 -9.93 -1.44 -16.46
N ALA A 51 -9.11 -2.46 -16.71
CA ALA A 51 -9.52 -3.67 -17.39
C ALA A 51 -10.25 -4.66 -16.49
N TRP A 52 -10.24 -4.49 -15.16
CA TRP A 52 -10.47 -5.56 -14.19
C TRP A 52 -11.76 -6.36 -14.39
N GLU A 53 -12.88 -5.70 -14.65
CA GLU A 53 -14.19 -6.37 -14.82
C GLU A 53 -14.24 -7.33 -16.01
N GLU A 54 -13.42 -7.07 -17.03
CA GLU A 54 -13.39 -7.83 -18.28
C GLU A 54 -12.00 -8.36 -18.61
N ILE A 55 -11.09 -8.38 -17.64
CA ILE A 55 -9.66 -8.60 -17.84
C ILE A 55 -9.35 -9.99 -18.41
N ASP A 56 -10.24 -10.97 -18.21
CA ASP A 56 -10.11 -12.31 -18.76
C ASP A 56 -10.73 -12.45 -20.17
N LYS A 57 -11.51 -11.46 -20.61
CA LYS A 57 -12.24 -11.48 -21.89
C LYS A 57 -11.39 -10.97 -23.05
N PRO A 58 -11.62 -11.46 -24.29
CA PRO A 58 -10.90 -11.01 -25.48
C PRO A 58 -11.47 -9.69 -26.01
N VAL A 59 -11.41 -8.64 -25.22
CA VAL A 59 -11.99 -7.32 -25.55
C VAL A 59 -10.92 -6.24 -25.58
N VAL A 60 -11.25 -5.12 -26.24
CA VAL A 60 -10.44 -3.91 -26.21
C VAL A 60 -10.84 -3.09 -24.99
N HIS A 61 -9.91 -2.89 -24.07
CA HIS A 61 -10.08 -2.02 -22.92
C HIS A 61 -9.75 -0.57 -23.28
N HIS A 62 -10.20 0.37 -22.46
CA HIS A 62 -9.91 1.78 -22.67
C HIS A 62 -9.68 2.49 -21.35
N VAL A 63 -8.86 3.54 -21.39
CA VAL A 63 -8.58 4.42 -20.25
C VAL A 63 -8.21 5.80 -20.76
N SER A 64 -8.61 6.86 -20.06
CA SER A 64 -8.22 8.21 -20.43
C SER A 64 -6.73 8.44 -20.15
N LYS A 65 -6.04 9.19 -21.02
CA LYS A 65 -4.64 9.57 -20.76
C LYS A 65 -4.51 10.44 -19.50
N ALA A 66 -5.52 11.25 -19.20
CA ALA A 66 -5.56 12.04 -17.98
C ALA A 66 -5.51 11.16 -16.72
N THR A 67 -6.21 10.02 -16.72
CA THR A 67 -6.16 9.06 -15.63
C THR A 67 -4.75 8.48 -15.48
N LEU A 68 -4.16 7.97 -16.57
CA LEU A 68 -2.80 7.37 -16.53
C LEU A 68 -1.69 8.34 -16.16
N ARG A 69 -1.85 9.64 -16.48
CA ARG A 69 -0.86 10.68 -16.19
C ARG A 69 -0.69 10.95 -14.70
N GLY A 70 -1.72 10.72 -13.89
CA GLY A 70 -1.72 11.08 -12.47
C GLY A 70 -1.44 12.58 -12.25
N SER A 71 -0.55 12.91 -11.32
CA SER A 71 -0.20 14.30 -10.97
C SER A 71 0.80 14.98 -11.92
N HIS A 72 1.14 14.37 -13.06
CA HIS A 72 2.03 14.97 -14.05
C HIS A 72 1.25 15.86 -15.03
N ASN A 73 1.95 16.81 -15.67
CA ASN A 73 1.33 17.77 -16.59
C ASN A 73 1.48 17.41 -18.08
N SER A 74 2.33 16.43 -18.42
CA SER A 74 2.54 15.98 -19.81
C SER A 74 2.23 14.49 -19.98
N ASN A 75 1.71 14.14 -21.15
CA ASN A 75 1.43 12.76 -21.58
C ASN A 75 2.63 12.09 -22.26
N ASP A 76 3.73 12.79 -22.54
CA ASP A 76 4.85 12.23 -23.32
C ASP A 76 5.39 10.92 -22.74
N ARG A 77 5.25 10.76 -21.41
CA ARG A 77 5.65 9.55 -20.69
C ARG A 77 4.73 8.35 -20.91
N ILE A 78 3.49 8.57 -21.34
CA ILE A 78 2.49 7.52 -21.51
C ILE A 78 2.84 6.67 -22.74
N GLY A 79 2.98 7.28 -23.92
CA GLY A 79 3.35 6.55 -25.14
C GLY A 79 4.68 5.79 -24.99
N ASP A 80 5.67 6.45 -24.42
CA ASP A 80 6.97 5.88 -24.04
C ASP A 80 6.83 4.64 -23.13
N SER A 81 5.96 4.70 -22.12
CA SER A 81 5.66 3.58 -21.23
C SER A 81 4.89 2.47 -21.95
N VAL A 82 3.93 2.81 -22.81
CA VAL A 82 3.15 1.87 -23.62
C VAL A 82 4.09 1.07 -24.53
N GLU A 83 5.00 1.73 -25.26
CA GLU A 83 5.99 1.05 -26.09
C GLU A 83 6.89 0.10 -25.28
N ARG A 84 7.36 0.52 -24.11
CA ARG A 84 8.16 -0.34 -23.22
C ARG A 84 7.35 -1.54 -22.75
N LEU A 85 6.08 -1.37 -22.40
CA LEU A 85 5.18 -2.45 -21.97
C LEU A 85 4.88 -3.44 -23.11
N MET A 86 4.72 -2.97 -24.35
CA MET A 86 4.57 -3.85 -25.53
C MET A 86 5.81 -4.72 -25.76
N ARG A 87 6.99 -4.14 -25.59
CA ARG A 87 8.29 -4.83 -25.73
C ARG A 87 8.68 -5.63 -24.48
N ALA A 88 7.93 -5.52 -23.40
CA ALA A 88 8.24 -6.19 -22.15
C ALA A 88 7.84 -7.66 -22.21
N ILE A 89 8.85 -8.53 -22.23
CA ILE A 89 8.68 -9.96 -22.04
C ILE A 89 8.89 -10.28 -20.57
N VAL A 90 7.94 -11.01 -19.98
CA VAL A 90 8.03 -11.54 -18.63
C VAL A 90 7.98 -13.05 -18.65
N LYS A 91 8.56 -13.66 -17.60
CA LYS A 91 8.51 -15.09 -17.37
C LYS A 91 7.56 -15.37 -16.21
N VAL A 92 6.64 -16.29 -16.42
CA VAL A 92 5.69 -16.74 -15.41
C VAL A 92 5.87 -18.24 -15.20
N SER A 93 5.93 -18.66 -13.93
CA SER A 93 5.95 -20.08 -13.58
C SER A 93 4.55 -20.65 -13.75
N VAL A 94 4.41 -21.72 -14.54
CA VAL A 94 3.14 -22.40 -14.82
C VAL A 94 3.33 -23.90 -14.68
N LEU A 95 2.23 -24.64 -14.60
CA LEU A 95 2.24 -26.10 -14.72
C LEU A 95 1.73 -26.50 -16.10
N VAL A 96 2.47 -27.36 -16.79
CA VAL A 96 2.09 -27.96 -18.08
C VAL A 96 2.13 -29.47 -17.88
N ASP A 97 0.98 -30.12 -18.02
CA ASP A 97 0.82 -31.57 -17.82
C ASP A 97 1.34 -32.06 -16.44
N GLY A 98 1.18 -31.22 -15.41
CA GLY A 98 1.65 -31.50 -14.04
C GLY A 98 3.11 -31.12 -13.78
N GLU A 99 3.86 -30.79 -14.83
CA GLU A 99 5.28 -30.45 -14.72
C GLU A 99 5.51 -28.93 -14.65
N PRO A 100 6.47 -28.45 -13.83
CA PRO A 100 6.86 -27.05 -13.80
C PRO A 100 7.42 -26.58 -15.15
N ALA A 101 6.85 -25.51 -15.69
CA ALA A 101 7.28 -24.89 -16.93
C ALA A 101 7.36 -23.36 -16.79
N ILE A 102 8.11 -22.73 -17.69
CA ILE A 102 8.23 -21.28 -17.77
C ILE A 102 7.53 -20.80 -19.03
N GLU A 103 6.41 -20.08 -18.86
CA GLU A 103 5.73 -19.39 -19.95
C GLU A 103 6.34 -18.00 -20.13
N ARG A 104 6.57 -17.59 -21.38
CA ARG A 104 7.03 -16.24 -21.73
C ARG A 104 5.88 -15.48 -22.36
N VAL A 105 5.55 -14.33 -21.79
CA VAL A 105 4.39 -13.54 -22.23
C VAL A 105 4.77 -12.07 -22.33
N GLN A 106 4.11 -11.35 -23.24
CA GLN A 106 4.17 -9.90 -23.29
C GLN A 106 3.25 -9.30 -22.22
N LEU A 107 3.56 -8.09 -21.74
CA LEU A 107 2.70 -7.40 -20.77
C LEU A 107 1.53 -6.66 -21.42
N LEU A 108 1.70 -6.19 -22.65
CA LEU A 108 0.68 -5.39 -23.35
C LEU A 108 0.53 -5.84 -24.80
N GLY A 109 -0.73 -5.96 -25.24
CA GLY A 109 -1.08 -6.34 -26.60
C GLY A 109 -1.17 -5.14 -27.55
N GLY A 110 -1.95 -5.31 -28.62
CA GLY A 110 -2.27 -4.22 -29.54
C GLY A 110 -2.93 -3.04 -28.81
N ASN A 111 -2.62 -1.83 -29.24
CA ASN A 111 -3.19 -0.62 -28.67
C ASN A 111 -3.30 0.50 -29.71
N ILE A 112 -4.20 1.44 -29.44
CA ILE A 112 -4.41 2.67 -30.20
C ILE A 112 -4.40 3.82 -29.20
N GLU A 113 -3.41 4.70 -29.32
CA GLU A 113 -3.33 5.95 -28.55
C GLU A 113 -3.88 7.09 -29.39
N LEU A 114 -4.93 7.77 -28.91
CA LEU A 114 -5.42 8.99 -29.56
C LEU A 114 -4.44 10.15 -29.30
N GLU A 115 -4.15 10.94 -30.34
CA GLU A 115 -3.15 12.02 -30.25
C GLU A 115 -3.55 13.16 -29.31
N GLN A 116 -4.86 13.42 -29.14
CA GLN A 116 -5.34 14.55 -28.32
C GLN A 116 -4.83 14.44 -26.87
N PRO A 117 -4.47 15.56 -26.20
CA PRO A 117 -3.96 15.53 -24.82
C PRO A 117 -4.90 14.92 -23.77
N ASP A 118 -6.20 15.00 -23.96
CA ASP A 118 -7.25 14.38 -23.13
C ASP A 118 -7.82 13.09 -23.75
N GLY A 119 -7.17 12.60 -24.80
CA GLY A 119 -7.60 11.42 -25.56
C GLY A 119 -7.58 10.12 -24.76
N MET A 120 -8.17 9.10 -25.37
CA MET A 120 -8.21 7.73 -24.85
C MET A 120 -7.02 6.90 -25.33
N LEU A 121 -6.61 5.97 -24.49
CA LEU A 121 -5.77 4.83 -24.86
C LEU A 121 -6.67 3.59 -24.91
N TYR A 122 -6.74 2.94 -26.06
CA TYR A 122 -7.37 1.64 -26.25
C TYR A 122 -6.30 0.55 -26.26
N TYR A 123 -6.52 -0.56 -25.57
CA TYR A 123 -5.49 -1.60 -25.44
C TYR A 123 -6.07 -2.99 -25.18
N GLU A 124 -5.30 -4.01 -25.54
CA GLU A 124 -5.64 -5.41 -25.30
C GLU A 124 -4.72 -6.05 -24.27
N ILE A 125 -5.29 -6.92 -23.43
CA ILE A 125 -4.51 -7.83 -22.58
C ILE A 125 -4.19 -9.11 -23.37
N PRO A 126 -2.90 -9.48 -23.52
CA PRO A 126 -2.50 -10.67 -24.26
C PRO A 126 -3.21 -11.94 -23.79
N ARG A 127 -3.63 -12.80 -24.72
CA ARG A 127 -4.36 -14.04 -24.44
C ARG A 127 -3.73 -14.90 -23.34
N ALA A 128 -2.41 -15.03 -23.37
CA ALA A 128 -1.66 -15.81 -22.38
C ALA A 128 -1.77 -15.21 -20.97
N LEU A 129 -1.66 -13.89 -20.84
CA LEU A 129 -1.89 -13.19 -19.57
C LEU A 129 -3.31 -13.35 -19.07
N ARG A 130 -4.32 -13.23 -19.94
CA ARG A 130 -5.73 -13.46 -19.55
C ARG A 130 -5.94 -14.86 -18.96
N LYS A 131 -5.30 -15.88 -19.54
CA LYS A 131 -5.33 -17.25 -19.02
C LYS A 131 -4.66 -17.35 -17.63
N ILE A 132 -3.49 -16.73 -17.45
CA ILE A 132 -2.78 -16.70 -16.17
C ILE A 132 -3.65 -16.02 -15.10
N ILE A 133 -4.19 -14.84 -15.40
CA ILE A 133 -5.03 -14.05 -14.49
C ILE A 133 -6.27 -14.85 -14.08
N LYS A 134 -6.96 -15.47 -15.05
CA LYS A 134 -8.16 -16.27 -14.80
C LYS A 134 -7.93 -17.45 -13.86
N ASN A 135 -6.76 -18.07 -13.92
CA ASN A 135 -6.41 -19.25 -13.12
C ASN A 135 -5.77 -18.89 -11.77
N SER A 136 -5.50 -17.61 -11.52
CA SER A 136 -4.89 -17.14 -10.28
C SER A 136 -5.85 -17.24 -9.10
N THR A 137 -5.38 -17.80 -7.99
CA THR A 137 -6.15 -17.94 -6.73
C THR A 137 -5.59 -17.08 -5.60
N VAL A 138 -4.47 -16.40 -5.82
CA VAL A 138 -3.78 -15.54 -4.85
C VAL A 138 -3.63 -14.17 -5.47
N PHE A 139 -3.82 -13.10 -4.71
CA PHE A 139 -3.70 -11.74 -5.22
C PHE A 139 -3.10 -10.81 -4.17
N ALA A 140 -2.51 -9.71 -4.64
CA ALA A 140 -2.18 -8.56 -3.83
C ALA A 140 -3.29 -7.50 -3.97
N ARG A 141 -3.68 -6.89 -2.85
CA ARG A 141 -4.50 -5.68 -2.85
C ARG A 141 -3.58 -4.49 -2.63
N LEU A 142 -3.47 -3.62 -3.62
CA LEU A 142 -2.55 -2.48 -3.57
C LEU A 142 -3.36 -1.20 -3.34
N GLN A 143 -3.03 -0.46 -2.28
CA GLN A 143 -3.57 0.88 -2.05
C GLN A 143 -2.92 1.86 -3.02
N LYS A 144 -3.74 2.64 -3.73
CA LYS A 144 -3.27 3.60 -4.74
C LYS A 144 -2.36 4.65 -4.14
N GLU A 145 -2.74 5.21 -2.98
CA GLU A 145 -1.97 6.24 -2.28
C GLU A 145 -0.56 5.77 -1.97
N VAL A 146 -0.42 4.55 -1.40
CA VAL A 146 0.88 3.93 -1.15
C VAL A 146 1.65 3.71 -2.46
N MET A 147 1.00 3.12 -3.46
CA MET A 147 1.62 2.87 -4.78
C MET A 147 2.20 4.15 -5.40
N PHE A 148 1.50 5.28 -5.31
CA PHE A 148 1.95 6.58 -5.83
C PHE A 148 2.95 7.29 -4.91
N ALA A 149 2.88 7.06 -3.59
CA ALA A 149 3.81 7.64 -2.63
C ALA A 149 5.22 7.05 -2.75
N LEU A 150 5.36 5.77 -3.10
CA LEU A 150 6.65 5.10 -3.28
C LEU A 150 7.53 5.83 -4.32
N SER A 151 8.84 5.78 -4.18
CA SER A 151 9.78 6.53 -5.01
C SER A 151 10.71 5.64 -5.83
N SER A 152 10.75 4.35 -5.50
CA SER A 152 11.57 3.35 -6.16
C SER A 152 10.73 2.21 -6.75
N LYS A 153 11.11 1.74 -7.93
CA LYS A 153 10.51 0.52 -8.52
C LYS A 153 10.73 -0.71 -7.64
N TYR A 154 11.85 -0.77 -6.93
CA TYR A 154 12.15 -1.85 -6.00
C TYR A 154 11.22 -1.81 -4.78
N ALA A 155 10.92 -0.60 -4.27
CA ALA A 155 9.97 -0.41 -3.18
C ALA A 155 8.55 -0.80 -3.60
N LEU A 156 8.13 -0.42 -4.83
CA LEU A 156 6.85 -0.88 -5.38
C LEU A 156 6.78 -2.41 -5.50
N THR A 157 7.83 -3.06 -5.99
CA THR A 157 7.86 -4.53 -6.07
C THR A 157 7.74 -5.17 -4.69
N LEU A 158 8.52 -4.67 -3.72
CA LEU A 158 8.53 -5.22 -2.37
C LEU A 158 7.16 -5.04 -1.71
N TYR A 159 6.53 -3.88 -1.89
CA TYR A 159 5.17 -3.62 -1.45
C TYR A 159 4.18 -4.64 -2.06
N GLU A 160 4.24 -4.88 -3.37
CA GLU A 160 3.41 -5.87 -4.05
C GLU A 160 3.63 -7.29 -3.49
N MET A 161 4.90 -7.70 -3.32
CA MET A 161 5.28 -9.00 -2.77
C MET A 161 4.72 -9.21 -1.36
N VAL A 162 4.73 -8.17 -0.52
CA VAL A 162 4.22 -8.20 0.84
C VAL A 162 2.71 -8.19 0.86
N GLN A 163 2.04 -7.36 0.05
CA GLN A 163 0.57 -7.33 -0.04
C GLN A 163 -0.02 -8.68 -0.49
N LYS A 164 0.68 -9.41 -1.37
CA LYS A 164 0.31 -10.78 -1.75
C LYS A 164 0.32 -11.76 -0.56
N ARG A 165 1.21 -11.53 0.41
CA ARG A 165 1.55 -12.49 1.48
C ARG A 165 1.06 -12.06 2.87
N GLY A 166 0.74 -10.79 3.05
CA GLY A 166 0.55 -10.16 4.35
C GLY A 166 -0.65 -10.68 5.16
N ASN A 167 -1.59 -11.36 4.51
CA ASN A 167 -2.77 -11.96 5.15
C ASN A 167 -2.62 -13.47 5.44
N LEU A 168 -1.44 -14.05 5.21
CA LEU A 168 -1.16 -15.45 5.55
C LEU A 168 -1.07 -15.61 7.08
N ARG A 169 -1.90 -16.50 7.65
CA ARG A 169 -2.01 -16.67 9.12
C ARG A 169 -0.80 -17.35 9.77
N PHE A 170 -0.20 -18.32 9.09
CA PHE A 170 0.85 -19.18 9.64
C PHE A 170 2.20 -19.01 8.94
N LYS A 171 2.34 -17.96 8.11
CA LYS A 171 3.55 -17.67 7.35
C LYS A 171 3.82 -16.17 7.36
N SER A 172 4.95 -15.81 7.95
CA SER A 172 5.45 -14.42 8.03
C SER A 172 6.85 -14.28 7.42
N SER A 173 7.36 -15.31 6.75
CA SER A 173 8.66 -15.28 6.09
C SER A 173 8.73 -16.14 4.83
N GLU A 174 9.61 -15.77 3.91
CA GLU A 174 9.87 -16.48 2.65
C GLU A 174 11.33 -16.32 2.20
N LYS A 175 11.92 -17.40 1.66
CA LYS A 175 13.30 -17.39 1.16
C LYS A 175 13.30 -17.21 -0.36
N PHE A 176 14.15 -16.30 -0.84
CA PHE A 176 14.38 -16.07 -2.26
C PHE A 176 15.85 -16.26 -2.59
N LYS A 177 16.14 -16.99 -3.68
CA LYS A 177 17.50 -17.03 -4.23
C LYS A 177 17.85 -15.67 -4.84
N LEU A 178 19.13 -15.29 -4.82
CA LEU A 178 19.55 -13.98 -5.33
C LEU A 178 19.26 -13.76 -6.82
N GLU A 179 19.30 -14.81 -7.64
CA GLU A 179 19.00 -14.70 -9.08
C GLU A 179 17.51 -14.43 -9.32
N GLU A 180 16.65 -15.21 -8.67
CA GLU A 180 15.21 -15.07 -8.69
C GLU A 180 14.77 -13.69 -8.19
N LEU A 181 15.27 -13.26 -7.02
CA LEU A 181 14.94 -11.96 -6.44
C LEU A 181 15.32 -10.80 -7.37
N ARG A 182 16.46 -10.87 -8.05
CA ARG A 182 16.84 -9.84 -9.05
C ARG A 182 15.87 -9.80 -10.23
N GLY A 183 15.40 -10.97 -10.66
CA GLY A 183 14.39 -11.10 -11.71
C GLY A 183 13.06 -10.47 -11.33
N ILE A 184 12.56 -10.77 -10.14
CA ILE A 184 11.31 -10.22 -9.60
C ILE A 184 11.42 -8.69 -9.41
N LEU A 185 12.53 -8.22 -8.85
CA LEU A 185 12.80 -6.79 -8.67
C LEU A 185 12.98 -6.03 -10.00
N GLY A 186 13.13 -6.73 -11.14
CA GLY A 186 13.41 -6.12 -12.44
C GLY A 186 14.78 -5.46 -12.50
N VAL A 187 15.78 -6.06 -11.85
CA VAL A 187 17.17 -5.60 -11.92
C VAL A 187 17.70 -5.87 -13.33
N PRO A 188 18.19 -4.86 -14.08
CA PRO A 188 18.71 -5.08 -15.41
C PRO A 188 19.87 -6.08 -15.43
N LYS A 189 19.98 -6.88 -16.50
CA LYS A 189 21.06 -7.86 -16.67
C LYS A 189 22.43 -7.19 -16.49
N GLY A 190 23.29 -7.82 -15.67
CA GLY A 190 24.62 -7.31 -15.36
C GLY A 190 24.67 -6.16 -14.34
N LYS A 191 23.55 -5.74 -13.76
CA LYS A 191 23.50 -4.75 -12.67
C LYS A 191 23.29 -5.43 -11.31
N LEU A 192 23.72 -4.75 -10.25
CA LEU A 192 23.59 -5.19 -8.85
C LEU A 192 24.04 -6.65 -8.62
N THR A 193 25.12 -7.06 -9.29
CA THR A 193 25.61 -8.45 -9.31
C THR A 193 26.17 -8.89 -7.97
N THR A 194 26.72 -7.97 -7.17
CA THR A 194 27.20 -8.26 -5.82
C THR A 194 26.08 -8.08 -4.79
N TRP A 195 26.14 -8.85 -3.69
CA TRP A 195 25.22 -8.69 -2.56
C TRP A 195 25.24 -7.26 -2.01
N SER A 196 26.43 -6.70 -1.80
CA SER A 196 26.60 -5.34 -1.26
C SER A 196 25.87 -4.28 -2.11
N ASN A 197 26.02 -4.34 -3.43
CA ASN A 197 25.33 -3.41 -4.33
C ASN A 197 23.81 -3.61 -4.34
N LEU A 198 23.34 -4.86 -4.34
CA LEU A 198 21.92 -5.16 -4.28
C LEU A 198 21.29 -4.65 -2.99
N GLN A 199 21.94 -4.92 -1.85
CA GLN A 199 21.48 -4.45 -0.54
C GLN A 199 21.43 -2.92 -0.48
N LEU A 200 22.54 -2.25 -0.81
CA LEU A 200 22.67 -0.81 -0.68
C LEU A 200 21.77 -0.01 -1.63
N ARG A 201 21.59 -0.49 -2.87
CA ARG A 201 20.92 0.28 -3.94
C ARG A 201 19.47 -0.11 -4.17
N ALA A 202 19.05 -1.31 -3.75
CA ALA A 202 17.70 -1.80 -3.99
C ALA A 202 16.99 -2.20 -2.70
N LEU A 203 17.52 -3.15 -1.93
CA LEU A 203 16.77 -3.77 -0.83
C LEU A 203 16.62 -2.82 0.36
N ALA A 204 17.70 -2.23 0.86
CA ALA A 204 17.62 -1.35 2.03
C ALA A 204 16.71 -0.13 1.78
N PRO A 205 16.85 0.62 0.66
CA PRO A 205 15.93 1.72 0.36
C PRO A 205 14.47 1.26 0.17
N ALA A 206 14.26 0.09 -0.43
CA ALA A 206 12.91 -0.47 -0.60
C ALA A 206 12.26 -0.83 0.73
N VAL A 207 13.00 -1.49 1.63
CA VAL A 207 12.54 -1.83 2.98
C VAL A 207 12.19 -0.58 3.76
N GLU A 208 13.05 0.45 3.71
CA GLU A 208 12.83 1.73 4.39
C GLU A 208 11.51 2.38 3.93
N GLU A 209 11.31 2.49 2.61
CA GLU A 209 10.08 3.09 2.05
C GLU A 209 8.83 2.28 2.39
N VAL A 210 8.87 0.95 2.26
CA VAL A 210 7.71 0.08 2.55
C VAL A 210 7.36 0.13 4.03
N ASN A 211 8.36 0.15 4.92
CA ASN A 211 8.16 0.31 6.35
C ASN A 211 7.66 1.70 6.74
N ALA A 212 7.90 2.74 5.94
CA ALA A 212 7.35 4.06 6.21
C ALA A 212 5.90 4.20 5.73
N LEU A 213 5.57 3.60 4.58
CA LEU A 213 4.36 3.95 3.82
C LEU A 213 3.30 2.85 3.77
N SER A 214 3.55 1.66 4.33
CA SER A 214 2.58 0.55 4.29
C SER A 214 2.20 0.03 5.67
N ASP A 215 1.09 -0.70 5.74
CA ASP A 215 0.58 -1.39 6.92
C ASP A 215 1.50 -2.49 7.49
N TYR A 216 2.64 -2.77 6.85
CA TYR A 216 3.54 -3.85 7.21
C TYR A 216 4.92 -3.35 7.64
N ASN A 217 5.50 -4.02 8.63
CA ASN A 217 6.93 -4.01 8.88
C ASN A 217 7.55 -5.17 8.12
N VAL A 218 8.63 -4.90 7.40
CA VAL A 218 9.29 -5.80 6.47
C VAL A 218 10.78 -5.80 6.75
N SER A 219 11.40 -6.98 6.68
CA SER A 219 12.84 -7.18 6.76
C SER A 219 13.34 -7.98 5.56
N MET A 220 14.60 -7.77 5.18
CA MET A 220 15.28 -8.55 4.14
C MET A 220 16.69 -8.91 4.63
N THR A 221 16.85 -10.15 5.14
CA THR A 221 18.09 -10.62 5.76
C THR A 221 18.81 -11.65 4.88
N PRO A 222 20.13 -11.53 4.64
CA PRO A 222 20.84 -12.49 3.79
C PRO A 222 20.99 -13.84 4.48
N TYR A 223 20.85 -14.93 3.72
CA TYR A 223 21.30 -16.26 4.12
C TYR A 223 22.48 -16.73 3.25
N LYS A 224 23.36 -17.54 3.83
CA LYS A 224 24.57 -18.03 3.17
C LYS A 224 24.49 -19.52 2.88
N GLU A 225 25.12 -19.93 1.79
CA GLU A 225 25.50 -21.32 1.53
C GLU A 225 27.02 -21.36 1.41
N GLY A 226 27.68 -22.02 2.37
CA GLY A 226 29.13 -21.89 2.56
C GLY A 226 29.54 -20.44 2.83
N ARG A 227 30.49 -19.91 2.04
CA ARG A 227 31.01 -18.54 2.19
C ARG A 227 30.22 -17.48 1.43
N ARG A 228 29.33 -17.89 0.51
CA ARG A 228 28.62 -16.97 -0.39
C ARG A 228 27.22 -16.69 0.14
N VAL A 229 26.74 -15.45 -0.03
CA VAL A 229 25.33 -15.12 0.15
C VAL A 229 24.55 -15.80 -0.97
N ALA A 230 23.65 -16.72 -0.62
CA ALA A 230 22.87 -17.51 -1.56
C ALA A 230 21.51 -16.85 -1.87
N GLY A 231 20.96 -16.14 -0.90
CA GLY A 231 19.65 -15.52 -1.03
C GLY A 231 19.31 -14.62 0.14
N VAL A 232 18.02 -14.28 0.22
CA VAL A 232 17.44 -13.39 1.23
C VAL A 232 16.23 -14.06 1.84
N VAL A 233 16.08 -13.91 3.15
CA VAL A 233 14.84 -14.17 3.87
C VAL A 233 14.09 -12.86 3.97
N MET A 234 12.91 -12.80 3.35
CA MET A 234 11.96 -11.72 3.53
C MET A 234 11.06 -12.07 4.70
N GLU A 235 10.90 -11.16 5.65
CA GLU A 235 9.96 -11.33 6.77
C GLU A 235 8.97 -10.17 6.78
N TRP A 236 7.73 -10.42 7.19
CA TRP A 236 6.69 -9.40 7.28
C TRP A 236 5.81 -9.58 8.50
N THR A 237 5.42 -8.48 9.12
CA THR A 237 4.44 -8.44 10.20
C THR A 237 3.50 -7.24 10.01
N ARG A 238 2.22 -7.40 10.35
CA ARG A 238 1.28 -6.28 10.30
C ARG A 238 1.61 -5.31 11.43
N LYS A 239 1.54 -4.01 11.13
CA LYS A 239 1.69 -2.96 12.13
C LYS A 239 0.52 -2.97 13.11
N ASP A 240 0.80 -2.52 14.32
CA ASP A 240 -0.20 -2.22 15.33
C ASP A 240 -0.89 -0.87 15.01
N ALA A 241 -1.84 -0.47 15.85
CA ALA A 241 -2.62 0.75 15.64
C ALA A 241 -1.75 2.02 15.62
N ALA A 242 -0.70 2.06 16.44
CA ALA A 242 0.24 3.17 16.46
C ALA A 242 1.05 3.24 15.15
N GLY A 243 1.54 2.10 14.68
CA GLY A 243 2.24 1.99 13.40
C GLY A 243 1.35 2.37 12.21
N GLN A 244 0.07 2.00 12.23
CA GLN A 244 -0.89 2.40 11.18
C GLN A 244 -1.11 3.92 11.17
N SER A 245 -1.33 4.52 12.35
CA SER A 245 -1.52 5.97 12.46
C SER A 245 -0.30 6.77 11.98
N ALA A 246 0.90 6.23 12.16
CA ALA A 246 2.13 6.83 11.64
C ALA A 246 2.25 6.76 10.12
N VAL A 247 1.75 5.68 9.51
CA VAL A 247 1.69 5.52 8.04
C VAL A 247 0.75 6.55 7.45
N ASP A 248 -0.47 6.65 8.00
CA ASP A 248 -1.50 7.57 7.51
C ASP A 248 -0.96 9.02 7.51
N ARG A 249 -0.29 9.43 8.59
CA ARG A 249 0.42 10.71 8.66
C ARG A 249 1.50 10.88 7.58
N GLU A 250 2.37 9.89 7.37
CA GLU A 250 3.46 10.03 6.39
C GLU A 250 2.96 10.04 4.93
N ILE A 251 1.80 9.44 4.66
CA ILE A 251 1.13 9.54 3.35
C ILE A 251 0.59 10.96 3.13
N GLU A 252 -0.01 11.57 4.16
CA GLU A 252 -0.52 12.94 4.10
C GLU A 252 0.59 13.98 3.94
N PHE A 253 1.77 13.74 4.52
CA PHE A 253 2.88 14.68 4.42
C PHE A 253 3.50 14.75 3.02
N SER A 254 3.95 15.95 2.66
CA SER A 254 4.70 16.17 1.41
C SER A 254 5.93 15.25 1.35
N LYS A 255 6.16 14.69 0.17
CA LYS A 255 7.37 13.91 -0.14
C LYS A 255 8.66 14.71 0.12
N VAL A 256 8.59 16.04 0.05
CA VAL A 256 9.71 16.92 0.39
C VAL A 256 9.99 16.80 1.90
N GLY A 257 11.20 16.35 2.24
CA GLY A 257 11.61 16.10 3.64
C GLY A 257 11.33 14.69 4.16
N ARG A 258 10.62 13.82 3.40
CA ARG A 258 10.34 12.43 3.82
C ARG A 258 11.61 11.68 4.20
N LYS A 259 12.62 11.73 3.33
CA LYS A 259 13.90 11.05 3.58
C LYS A 259 14.54 11.53 4.89
N ALA A 260 14.52 12.84 5.14
CA ALA A 260 15.03 13.39 6.39
C ALA A 260 14.20 12.95 7.60
N ARG A 261 12.86 12.84 7.50
CA ARG A 261 11.99 12.35 8.58
C ARG A 261 12.23 10.86 8.87
N MET A 262 12.35 10.05 7.82
CA MET A 262 12.64 8.62 7.91
C MET A 262 14.01 8.36 8.55
N GLU A 263 15.01 9.17 8.24
CA GLU A 263 16.35 9.09 8.80
C GLU A 263 16.47 9.78 10.18
N GLY A 264 15.38 10.33 10.74
CA GLY A 264 15.38 11.03 12.02
C GLY A 264 16.20 12.33 12.04
N ARG A 265 16.47 12.90 10.85
CA ARG A 265 17.30 14.10 10.64
C ARG A 265 16.50 15.41 10.59
N VAL A 266 15.18 15.35 10.74
CA VAL A 266 14.36 16.52 11.02
C VAL A 266 14.19 16.58 12.53
N GLU A 267 14.33 17.76 13.12
CA GLU A 267 13.85 17.98 14.48
C GLU A 267 12.43 17.42 14.53
N ALA A 268 12.20 16.47 15.44
CA ALA A 268 10.85 16.03 15.70
C ALA A 268 10.11 17.29 16.13
N VAL A 269 9.32 17.88 15.22
CA VAL A 269 8.18 18.66 15.64
C VAL A 269 7.35 17.61 16.32
N VAL A 270 7.58 17.46 17.63
CA VAL A 270 6.61 16.90 18.52
C VAL A 270 5.43 17.82 18.26
N GLU A 271 4.54 17.41 17.36
CA GLU A 271 3.13 17.70 17.54
C GLU A 271 2.82 17.09 18.90
N GLN A 272 3.18 17.81 19.97
CA GLN A 272 2.35 17.92 21.13
C GLN A 272 1.01 18.18 20.50
N ALA A 273 0.12 17.20 20.53
CA ALA A 273 -1.10 17.23 19.75
C ALA A 273 -1.85 18.46 20.24
N GLN A 274 -1.63 19.62 19.61
CA GLN A 274 -1.97 20.91 20.21
C GLN A 274 -3.45 20.78 20.47
N ILE A 275 -3.80 20.83 21.74
CA ILE A 275 -5.20 20.86 22.12
C ILE A 275 -5.72 22.09 21.40
N LYS A 276 -6.60 21.88 20.42
CA LYS A 276 -7.23 22.98 19.69
C LYS A 276 -7.76 23.93 20.77
N PRO A 277 -7.60 25.26 20.66
CA PRO A 277 -8.06 26.15 21.70
C PRO A 277 -9.54 25.89 22.01
N ARG A 278 -9.90 25.93 23.30
CA ARG A 278 -11.28 25.73 23.76
C ARG A 278 -12.21 26.65 22.99
N PRO A 279 -13.24 26.13 22.29
CA PRO A 279 -14.09 26.96 21.45
C PRO A 279 -14.87 28.03 22.23
N ALA A 280 -15.03 29.21 21.66
CA ALA A 280 -15.72 30.35 22.28
C ALA A 280 -17.20 30.09 22.64
N TRP A 281 -17.85 29.11 22.01
CA TRP A 281 -19.22 28.72 22.37
C TRP A 281 -19.28 27.95 23.70
N LEU A 282 -18.18 27.31 24.11
CA LEU A 282 -18.06 26.57 25.36
C LEU A 282 -17.65 27.47 26.53
N GLU A 283 -17.07 28.65 26.26
CA GLU A 283 -16.82 29.69 27.25
C GLU A 283 -18.10 30.11 27.99
N ARG A 284 -19.24 30.14 27.28
CA ARG A 284 -20.55 30.44 27.87
C ARG A 284 -21.11 29.30 28.74
N ALA A 285 -20.55 28.09 28.66
CA ALA A 285 -21.00 26.93 29.41
C ALA A 285 -20.28 26.76 30.77
N GLY A 286 -19.31 27.63 31.09
CA GLY A 286 -18.64 27.71 32.39
C GLY A 286 -17.12 27.74 32.30
N GLU A 287 -16.46 27.80 33.47
CA GLU A 287 -15.00 27.89 33.59
C GLU A 287 -14.29 26.72 32.92
N SER A 288 -13.18 27.00 32.22
CA SER A 288 -12.37 25.96 31.56
C SER A 288 -11.81 24.96 32.56
N LEU A 289 -11.76 23.68 32.16
CA LEU A 289 -10.99 22.68 32.89
C LEU A 289 -9.49 22.93 32.71
N ARG A 290 -8.67 22.27 33.53
CA ARG A 290 -7.21 22.36 33.39
C ARG A 290 -6.74 21.77 32.07
N THR A 291 -5.67 22.33 31.50
CA THR A 291 -5.07 21.85 30.25
C THR A 291 -4.69 20.37 30.36
N GLU A 292 -4.11 19.96 31.49
CA GLU A 292 -3.70 18.58 31.75
C GLU A 292 -4.89 17.60 31.76
N THR A 293 -6.09 18.08 32.08
CA THR A 293 -7.32 17.29 32.05
C THR A 293 -7.72 16.97 30.62
N TYR A 294 -7.64 17.94 29.71
CA TYR A 294 -7.89 17.73 28.29
C TYR A 294 -6.83 16.82 27.65
N GLU A 295 -5.56 16.95 28.03
CA GLU A 295 -4.48 16.07 27.60
C GLU A 295 -4.75 14.63 28.03
N THR A 296 -5.09 14.45 29.31
CA THR A 296 -5.43 13.15 29.89
C THR A 296 -6.65 12.53 29.21
N ALA A 297 -7.67 13.33 28.88
CA ALA A 297 -8.86 12.86 28.18
C ALA A 297 -8.54 12.37 26.76
N LYS A 298 -7.76 13.15 26.00
CA LYS A 298 -7.33 12.81 24.63
C LYS A 298 -6.44 11.56 24.61
N LEU A 299 -5.58 11.39 25.62
CA LEU A 299 -4.73 10.21 25.76
C LEU A 299 -5.54 8.94 26.12
N ARG A 300 -6.54 9.06 26.99
CA ARG A 300 -7.35 7.91 27.46
C ARG A 300 -8.43 7.49 26.46
N PHE A 301 -8.93 8.42 25.66
CA PHE A 301 -10.04 8.20 24.72
C PHE A 301 -9.68 8.75 23.33
N PRO A 302 -8.72 8.13 22.62
CA PRO A 302 -8.30 8.58 21.29
C PRO A 302 -9.47 8.47 20.30
N GLY A 303 -9.59 9.46 19.40
CA GLY A 303 -10.64 9.53 18.37
C GLY A 303 -11.90 10.32 18.78
N TYR A 304 -12.09 10.63 20.07
CA TYR A 304 -13.23 11.42 20.54
C TYR A 304 -12.95 12.94 20.49
N ASP A 305 -13.99 13.73 20.20
CA ASP A 305 -13.95 15.19 20.36
C ASP A 305 -14.09 15.58 21.84
N ILE A 306 -12.98 16.01 22.44
CA ILE A 306 -12.89 16.37 23.86
C ILE A 306 -13.74 17.59 24.24
N TYR A 307 -14.05 18.50 23.31
CA TYR A 307 -14.89 19.67 23.61
C TYR A 307 -16.37 19.36 23.49
N HIS A 308 -16.73 18.46 22.57
CA HIS A 308 -18.07 17.91 22.54
C HIS A 308 -18.36 17.11 23.82
N ALA A 309 -17.42 16.26 24.26
CA ALA A 309 -17.57 15.53 25.52
C ALA A 309 -17.73 16.48 26.74
N GLU A 310 -17.00 17.60 26.77
CA GLU A 310 -17.18 18.63 27.81
C GLU A 310 -18.55 19.31 27.70
N SER A 311 -19.05 19.59 26.50
CA SER A 311 -20.39 20.19 26.34
C SER A 311 -21.50 19.26 26.84
N GLU A 312 -21.38 17.97 26.55
CA GLU A 312 -22.31 16.94 27.03
C GLU A 312 -22.27 16.81 28.56
N TRP A 313 -21.06 16.85 29.13
CA TRP A 313 -20.89 16.83 30.58
C TRP A 313 -21.57 18.03 31.26
N ARG A 314 -21.37 19.23 30.73
CA ARG A 314 -21.95 20.47 31.27
C ARG A 314 -23.47 20.51 31.11
N ALA A 315 -23.98 20.04 29.98
CA ALA A 315 -25.42 19.89 29.77
C ALA A 315 -26.02 18.91 30.80
N TRP A 316 -25.38 17.76 31.01
CA TRP A 316 -25.81 16.75 31.96
C TRP A 316 -25.71 17.19 33.43
N SER A 317 -24.75 18.05 33.77
CA SER A 317 -24.51 18.52 35.13
C SER A 317 -25.27 19.79 35.50
N LYS A 318 -26.02 20.40 34.56
CA LYS A 318 -26.61 21.73 34.71
C LYS A 318 -27.49 21.88 35.95
N ASP A 319 -28.27 20.84 36.27
CA ASP A 319 -29.21 20.83 37.40
C ASP A 319 -28.66 20.06 38.62
N LYS A 320 -27.35 19.84 38.69
CA LYS A 320 -26.68 19.08 39.75
C LYS A 320 -25.80 19.98 40.60
N GLU A 321 -25.56 19.56 41.84
CA GLU A 321 -24.60 20.23 42.72
C GLU A 321 -23.20 20.22 42.06
N ALA A 322 -22.53 21.38 42.13
CA ALA A 322 -21.22 21.55 41.50
C ALA A 322 -20.19 20.59 42.14
N PRO A 323 -19.42 19.84 41.34
CA PRO A 323 -18.45 18.91 41.88
C PRO A 323 -17.31 19.65 42.57
N ARG A 324 -16.84 19.10 43.69
CA ARG A 324 -15.67 19.62 44.43
C ARG A 324 -14.38 19.63 43.59
N ASP A 325 -14.27 18.71 42.62
CA ASP A 325 -13.14 18.61 41.68
C ASP A 325 -13.71 18.40 40.26
N PRO A 326 -13.92 19.49 39.50
CA PRO A 326 -14.54 19.44 38.18
C PRO A 326 -13.71 18.64 37.17
N ASP A 327 -12.38 18.65 37.28
CA ASP A 327 -11.49 17.89 36.39
C ASP A 327 -11.67 16.38 36.55
N LYS A 328 -11.68 15.90 37.80
CA LYS A 328 -11.92 14.46 38.06
C LYS A 328 -13.33 14.04 37.71
N ALA A 329 -14.32 14.91 37.98
CA ALA A 329 -15.71 14.65 37.64
C ALA A 329 -15.90 14.51 36.12
N TYR A 330 -15.27 15.39 35.34
CA TYR A 330 -15.27 15.30 33.88
C TYR A 330 -14.61 14.03 33.36
N LEU A 331 -13.42 13.66 33.84
CA LEU A 331 -12.75 12.42 33.39
C LEU A 331 -13.54 11.16 33.74
N ALA A 332 -14.26 11.16 34.87
CA ALA A 332 -15.16 10.07 35.24
C ALA A 332 -16.40 10.03 34.33
N PHE A 333 -16.98 11.18 34.02
CA PHE A 333 -18.08 11.29 33.05
C PHE A 333 -17.65 10.79 31.67
N PHE A 334 -16.51 11.26 31.15
CA PHE A 334 -16.02 10.91 29.82
C PHE A 334 -15.80 9.40 29.68
N ARG A 335 -15.30 8.74 30.73
CA ARG A 335 -15.21 7.27 30.75
C ARG A 335 -16.56 6.59 30.49
N ASN A 336 -17.64 7.09 31.07
CA ASN A 336 -18.98 6.53 30.88
C ASN A 336 -19.58 6.96 29.54
N PHE A 337 -19.31 8.18 29.09
CA PHE A 337 -19.70 8.70 27.79
C PHE A 337 -19.11 7.86 26.65
N ALA A 338 -17.80 7.57 26.67
CA ALA A 338 -17.14 6.74 25.67
C ALA A 338 -17.64 5.28 25.68
N LYS A 339 -18.00 4.74 26.86
CA LYS A 339 -18.62 3.41 26.94
C LYS A 339 -20.01 3.35 26.32
N SER A 340 -20.76 4.45 26.42
CA SER A 340 -22.15 4.54 25.93
C SER A 340 -22.22 4.94 24.46
N ASN A 341 -21.15 5.51 23.92
CA ASN A 341 -21.05 6.01 22.54
C ASN A 341 -19.78 5.48 21.87
N PRO A 342 -19.67 4.17 21.56
CA PRO A 342 -18.50 3.62 20.90
C PRO A 342 -18.33 4.21 19.49
N LEU A 343 -17.08 4.48 19.11
CA LEU A 343 -16.69 4.95 17.77
C LEU A 343 -16.74 3.84 16.71
#